data_AF-A0A0B4V677-F1
#
_entry.id   AF-A0A0B4V677-F1
#
_cell.length_a   1.000
_cell.length_b   1.000
_cell.length_c   1.000
_cell.angle_alpha   90.00
_cell.angle_beta   90.00
_cell.angle_gamma   90.00
#
_symmetry.space_group_name_H-M   'P 1'
#
loop_
_entity.id
_entity.type
_entity.pdbx_description
1 polymer ?
#
loop_
_entity_poly.entity_id
_entity_poly.type
_entity_poly.pdbx_seq_one_letter_code
_entity_poly.pdbx_strand_id
1 'polypeptide(L)'
;LITVPLLMIEFYLILRAIANVSSGIFWRLTVGTLIMLVGGYAGEVGYMNAWLGFVIGMAGWFYILYEIFAGEAGKLSAEQAPESVKSAFSTMRWIVTI
;
A
#
# COMPACT_ATOMS: atom_id res chain seq x y z
N LEU A 1 7.28 -11.74 3.10
CA LEU A 1 8.05 -10.72 2.36
C LEU A 1 7.55 -10.49 0.93
N ILE A 2 7.23 -11.51 0.13
CA ILE A 2 6.93 -11.33 -1.32
C ILE A 2 5.45 -11.02 -1.61
N THR A 3 4.53 -11.55 -0.82
CA THR A 3 3.08 -11.47 -1.09
C THR A 3 2.51 -10.05 -0.93
N VAL A 4 2.98 -9.28 0.06
CA VAL A 4 2.49 -7.92 0.32
C VAL A 4 2.93 -6.93 -0.77
N PRO A 5 4.22 -6.90 -1.20
CA PRO A 5 4.62 -6.10 -2.36
C PRO A 5 3.89 -6.53 -3.64
N LEU A 6 3.74 -7.84 -3.88
CA LEU A 6 3.03 -8.33 -5.07
C LEU A 6 1.58 -7.84 -5.11
N LEU A 7 0.86 -7.90 -3.98
CA LEU A 7 -0.51 -7.38 -3.84
C LEU A 7 -0.60 -5.89 -4.18
N MET A 8 0.36 -5.07 -3.73
CA MET A 8 0.40 -3.63 -4.03
C MET A 8 0.69 -3.35 -5.51
N ILE A 9 1.51 -4.18 -6.15
CA ILE A 9 1.82 -4.07 -7.58
C ILE A 9 0.60 -4.49 -8.41
N GLU A 10 -0.05 -5.59 -8.07
CA GLU A 10 -1.30 -6.04 -8.73
C GLU A 10 -2.37 -4.95 -8.66
N PHE A 11 -2.53 -4.32 -7.50
CA PHE A 11 -3.41 -3.18 -7.30
C PHE A 11 -3.11 -2.00 -8.24
N TYR A 12 -1.83 -1.61 -8.35
CA TYR A 12 -1.42 -0.56 -9.27
C TYR A 12 -1.69 -0.93 -10.75
N LEU A 13 -1.44 -2.17 -11.14
CA LEU A 13 -1.67 -2.64 -12.51
C LEU A 13 -3.16 -2.67 -12.88
N ILE A 14 -4.04 -3.07 -11.96
CA ILE A 14 -5.49 -3.05 -12.17
C ILE A 14 -5.99 -1.62 -12.39
N LEU A 15 -5.52 -0.66 -11.58
CA LEU A 15 -5.90 0.74 -11.75
C LEU A 15 -5.33 1.34 -13.04
N ARG A 16 -4.09 0.99 -13.39
CA ARG A 16 -3.44 1.48 -14.61
C ARG A 16 -4.07 0.93 -15.89
N ALA A 17 -4.72 -0.23 -15.83
CA ALA A 17 -5.44 -0.80 -16.96
C ALA A 17 -6.68 0.00 -17.37
N ILE A 18 -7.26 0.79 -16.45
CA ILE A 18 -8.51 1.52 -16.67
C ILE A 18 -8.39 3.04 -16.57
N ALA A 19 -7.31 3.55 -15.97
CA ALA A 19 -7.08 4.97 -15.75
C ALA A 19 -5.60 5.31 -15.98
N ASN A 20 -5.32 6.58 -16.30
CA ASN A 20 -3.94 7.05 -16.42
C ASN A 20 -3.36 7.30 -15.01
N VAL A 21 -2.82 6.24 -14.41
CA VAL A 21 -2.30 6.27 -13.04
C VAL A 21 -0.85 6.76 -13.04
N SER A 22 -0.56 7.75 -12.19
CA SER A 22 0.79 8.25 -11.98
C SER A 22 1.71 7.14 -11.48
N SER A 23 2.88 7.00 -12.10
CA SER A 23 3.95 6.10 -11.63
C SER A 23 4.45 6.45 -10.23
N GLY A 24 4.12 7.65 -9.71
CA GLY A 24 4.39 8.04 -8.34
C GLY A 24 3.65 7.18 -7.31
N ILE A 25 2.40 6.74 -7.59
CA ILE A 25 1.62 5.89 -6.68
C ILE A 25 2.33 4.56 -6.46
N PHE A 26 2.84 3.95 -7.54
CA PHE A 26 3.60 2.70 -7.46
C PHE A 26 4.78 2.81 -6.49
N TRP A 27 5.58 3.88 -6.61
CA TRP A 27 6.74 4.08 -5.76
C TRP A 27 6.38 4.40 -4.31
N ARG A 28 5.32 5.17 -4.07
CA ARG A 28 4.82 5.41 -2.71
C ARG A 28 4.39 4.11 -2.03
N LEU A 29 3.60 3.27 -2.70
CA LEU A 29 3.16 1.99 -2.16
C LEU A 29 4.34 1.01 -1.95
N THR A 30 5.29 0.98 -2.88
CA THR A 30 6.49 0.12 -2.81
C THR A 30 7.41 0.54 -1.66
N VAL A 31 7.68 1.84 -1.51
CA VAL A 31 8.52 2.35 -0.43
C VAL A 31 7.85 2.14 0.92
N GLY A 32 6.55 2.38 1.03
CA GLY A 32 5.79 2.12 2.25
C GLY A 32 5.87 0.66 2.68
N THR A 33 5.71 -0.28 1.74
CA THR A 33 5.79 -1.72 2.02
C THR A 33 7.22 -2.16 2.40
N LEU A 34 8.25 -1.60 1.76
CA LEU A 34 9.63 -1.86 2.14
C LEU A 34 9.93 -1.37 3.56
N ILE A 35 9.52 -0.15 3.92
CA ILE A 35 9.70 0.39 5.28
C ILE A 35 8.98 -0.49 6.31
N MET A 36 7.73 -0.89 6.01
CA MET A 36 6.94 -1.75 6.88
C MET A 36 7.63 -3.08 7.15
N LEU A 37 8.10 -3.74 6.09
CA LEU A 37 8.67 -5.09 6.18
C LEU A 37 10.09 -5.09 6.73
N VAL A 38 10.94 -4.14 6.30
CA VAL A 38 12.31 -4.04 6.80
C VAL A 38 12.32 -3.60 8.26
N GLY A 39 11.46 -2.67 8.66
CA GLY A 39 11.32 -2.24 10.05
C GLY A 39 10.84 -3.36 10.97
N GLY A 40 9.78 -4.07 10.58
CA GLY A 40 9.29 -5.23 11.33
C GLY A 40 10.34 -6.33 11.44
N TYR A 41 10.95 -6.70 10.31
CA TYR A 41 11.98 -7.75 10.28
C TYR A 41 13.21 -7.39 11.14
N ALA A 42 13.70 -6.14 11.06
CA ALA A 42 14.84 -5.70 11.87
C ALA A 42 14.54 -5.72 13.38
N GLY A 43 13.30 -5.45 13.78
CA GLY A 43 12.83 -5.61 15.15
C GLY A 43 12.75 -7.08 15.60
N GLU A 44 12.31 -7.97 14.72
CA GLU A 44 12.16 -9.41 15.00
C GLU A 44 13.51 -10.14 15.13
N VAL A 45 14.49 -9.81 14.30
CA VAL A 45 15.82 -10.45 14.34
C VAL A 45 16.78 -9.80 15.34
N GLY A 46 16.33 -8.78 16.07
CA GLY A 46 17.13 -8.12 17.12
C GLY A 46 18.22 -7.17 16.61
N TYR A 47 18.19 -6.78 15.32
CA TYR A 47 19.06 -5.72 14.81
C TYR A 47 18.69 -4.34 15.34
N MET A 48 17.45 -4.17 15.83
CA MET A 48 17.01 -3.00 16.58
C MET A 48 16.08 -3.38 17.73
N ASN A 49 15.78 -2.42 18.60
CA ASN A 49 14.79 -2.59 19.65
C ASN A 49 13.43 -3.00 19.04
N ALA A 50 12.82 -4.08 19.54
CA ALA A 50 11.57 -4.62 19.00
C ALA A 50 10.43 -3.59 18.96
N TRP A 51 10.33 -2.71 19.97
CA TRP A 51 9.34 -1.63 19.99
C TRP A 51 9.61 -0.58 18.91
N LEU A 52 10.88 -0.28 18.65
CA LEU A 52 11.26 0.65 17.60
C LEU A 52 10.95 0.07 16.21
N GLY A 53 11.27 -1.21 15.98
CA GLY A 53 10.92 -1.92 14.75
C GLY A 53 9.41 -1.99 14.53
N PHE A 54 8.64 -2.22 15.59
CA PHE A 54 7.17 -2.19 15.54
C PHE A 54 6.63 -0.81 15.15
N VAL A 55 7.14 0.28 15.75
CA VAL A 55 6.71 1.65 15.42
C VAL A 55 7.02 2.00 13.97
N ILE A 56 8.20 1.62 13.47
CA ILE A 56 8.60 1.84 12.06
C ILE A 56 7.69 1.03 11.12
N GLY A 57 7.42 -0.24 11.48
CA GLY A 57 6.49 -1.10 10.76
C GLY A 57 5.11 -0.46 10.62
N MET A 58 4.55 -0.01 11.75
CA MET A 58 3.26 0.68 11.81
C MET A 58 3.25 1.98 11.02
N ALA A 59 4.34 2.77 11.05
CA ALA A 59 4.45 4.00 10.26
C ALA A 59 4.40 3.73 8.76
N GLY A 60 5.10 2.69 8.28
CA GLY A 60 5.02 2.25 6.88
C GLY A 60 3.61 1.81 6.48
N TRP A 61 2.91 1.09 7.36
CA TRP A 61 1.53 0.68 7.14
C TRP A 61 0.55 1.86 7.08
N PHE A 62 0.62 2.79 8.04
CA PHE A 62 -0.21 4.00 8.03
C PHE A 62 0.03 4.87 6.79
N TYR A 63 1.28 4.95 6.33
CA TYR A 63 1.62 5.66 5.09
C TYR A 63 0.92 5.05 3.86
N ILE A 64 0.90 3.71 3.77
CA ILE A 64 0.17 3.00 2.71
C ILE A 64 -1.33 3.30 2.78
N LEU A 65 -1.93 3.21 3.98
CA LEU A 65 -3.35 3.51 4.18
C LEU A 65 -3.69 4.94 3.77
N TYR A 66 -2.85 5.91 4.15
CA TYR A 66 -3.02 7.29 3.74
C TYR A 66 -3.04 7.45 2.20
N GLU A 67 -2.08 6.84 1.51
CA GLU A 67 -1.99 6.93 0.03
C GLU A 67 -3.20 6.27 -0.66
N ILE A 68 -3.69 5.15 -0.11
CA ILE A 68 -4.82 4.41 -0.67
C ILE A 68 -6.16 5.12 -0.43
N PHE A 69 -6.38 5.71 0.74
CA PHE A 69 -7.66 6.34 1.11
C PHE A 69 -7.73 7.81 0.70
N ALA A 70 -6.71 8.60 0.99
CA ALA A 70 -6.69 10.05 0.80
C ALA A 70 -5.72 10.54 -0.29
N GLY A 71 -4.79 9.68 -0.72
CA GLY A 71 -3.82 9.97 -1.77
C GLY A 71 -4.39 9.93 -3.19
N GLU A 72 -3.49 10.03 -4.18
CA GLU A 72 -3.87 10.07 -5.60
C GLU A 72 -4.62 8.80 -6.05
N ALA A 73 -4.27 7.64 -5.48
CA ALA A 73 -4.93 6.37 -5.80
C ALA A 73 -6.42 6.41 -5.47
N GLY A 74 -6.78 7.00 -4.33
CA GLY A 74 -8.16 7.12 -3.88
C GLY A 74 -8.99 8.06 -4.73
N LYS A 75 -8.40 9.19 -5.15
CA LYS A 75 -9.06 10.18 -6.02
C LYS A 75 -9.27 9.64 -7.43
N LEU A 76 -8.26 8.98 -8.00
CA LEU A 76 -8.35 8.38 -9.33
C LEU A 76 -9.43 7.30 -9.41
N SER A 77 -9.53 6.43 -8.40
CA SER A 77 -10.60 5.43 -8.34
C SER A 77 -11.98 6.07 -8.25
N ALA A 78 -12.15 7.13 -7.45
CA ALA A 78 -13.44 7.82 -7.30
C ALA A 78 -13.89 8.52 -8.59
N GLU A 79 -12.98 9.18 -9.29
CA GLU A 79 -13.30 10.05 -10.44
C GLU A 79 -13.38 9.31 -11.78
N GLN A 80 -12.51 8.32 -12.04
CA GLN A 80 -12.31 7.78 -13.39
C GLN A 80 -12.65 6.30 -13.56
N ALA A 81 -12.84 5.54 -12.48
CA ALA A 81 -13.00 4.09 -12.59
C ALA A 81 -14.45 3.62 -12.85
N PRO A 82 -14.66 2.60 -13.70
CA PRO A 82 -15.93 1.88 -13.82
C PRO A 82 -16.36 1.28 -12.48
N GLU A 83 -17.66 1.05 -12.28
CA GLU A 83 -18.22 0.49 -11.02
C GLU A 83 -17.55 -0.82 -10.58
N SER A 84 -17.22 -1.70 -11.53
CA SER A 84 -16.54 -2.97 -11.25
C SER A 84 -15.16 -2.75 -10.60
N VAL A 85 -14.40 -1.77 -11.06
CA VAL A 85 -13.07 -1.47 -10.52
C VAL A 85 -13.15 -0.64 -9.24
N LYS A 86 -14.18 0.21 -9.08
CA LYS A 86 -14.47 0.87 -7.79
C LYS A 86 -14.77 -0.15 -6.69
N SER A 87 -15.58 -1.17 -7.02
CA SER A 87 -15.89 -2.27 -6.10
C SER A 87 -14.64 -3.07 -5.74
N ALA A 88 -13.85 -3.50 -6.74
CA ALA A 88 -12.60 -4.21 -6.51
C ALA A 88 -11.63 -3.38 -5.65
N PHE A 89 -11.50 -2.09 -5.95
CA PHE A 89 -10.66 -1.16 -5.19
C PHE A 89 -11.13 -1.04 -3.74
N SER A 90 -12.43 -0.88 -3.49
CA SER A 90 -12.99 -0.86 -2.13
C SER A 90 -12.68 -2.12 -1.34
N THR A 91 -12.88 -3.30 -1.93
CA THR A 91 -12.54 -4.58 -1.29
C THR A 91 -11.05 -4.67 -0.97
N MET A 92 -10.19 -4.22 -1.88
CA MET A 92 -8.74 -4.20 -1.65
C MET A 92 -8.33 -3.21 -0.55
N ARG A 93 -9.00 -2.06 -0.42
CA ARG A 93 -8.78 -1.15 0.73
C ARG A 93 -9.06 -1.85 2.05
N TRP A 94 -10.12 -2.63 2.11
CA TRP A 94 -10.47 -3.38 3.32
C TRP A 94 -9.41 -4.43 3.67
N ILE A 95 -8.91 -5.19 2.70
CA ILE A 95 -7.86 -6.20 2.91
C ILE A 95 -6.55 -5.58 3.43
N VAL A 96 -6.22 -4.35 3.02
CA VAL A 96 -5.02 -3.67 3.53
C VAL A 96 -5.23 -3.10 4.94
N THR A 97 -6.48 -2.91 5.35
CA THR A 97 -6.85 -2.29 6.64
C THR A 97 -7.10 -3.31 7.74
N ILE A 98 -7.64 -4.49 7.41
CA ILE A 98 -8.09 -5.54 8.34
C ILE A 98 -7.52 -6.88 7.90
#